data_AF-A0A8I2YXI5-F1
#
_entry.id   AF-A0A8I2YXI5-F1
#
_cell.length_a   1.000
_cell.length_b   1.000
_cell.length_c   1.000
_cell.angle_alpha   90.00
_cell.angle_beta   90.00
_cell.angle_gamma   90.00
#
_symmetry.space_group_name_H-M   'P 1'
#
loop_
_entity.id
_entity.type
_entity.pdbx_description
1 polymer ?
#
loop_
_entity_poly.entity_id
_entity_poly.type
_entity_poly.pdbx_seq_one_letter_code
_entity_poly.pdbx_strand_id
1 'polypeptide(L)'
;MAHSHLVQRYVLKAMERIAPLRLAEKWDNVGRFDIFMQCVAQTPTATESPVLRPNANRVLLTIDLTSAVLQEALEPSVALVVSYHPTIFKPLPSLTLSDSLQASLLRLAAAGVSVYSPHTALDSVHGGINDWLARCAGNPEDDSTLGSVNVSLLGEPKGDEGGLGRLLTLQDPISIEELVGRIKKHLRLPYGKRAYLIL
;
A
#
# COMPACT_ATOMS: atom_id res chain seq x y z
N MET A 1 3.64 24.80 -16.93
CA MET A 1 3.11 24.65 -15.54
C MET A 1 3.55 23.29 -15.01
N ALA A 2 3.94 23.16 -13.74
CA ALA A 2 4.49 21.91 -13.18
C ALA A 2 3.42 20.80 -13.06
N HIS A 3 3.34 19.91 -14.05
CA HIS A 3 2.33 18.83 -14.10
C HIS A 3 2.51 17.80 -12.97
N SER A 4 3.73 17.62 -12.48
CA SER A 4 4.07 16.65 -11.43
C SER A 4 3.39 16.94 -10.09
N HIS A 5 3.38 18.20 -9.64
CA HIS A 5 2.76 18.58 -8.37
C HIS A 5 1.25 18.40 -8.40
N LEU A 6 0.64 18.68 -9.54
CA LEU A 6 -0.79 18.48 -9.73
C LEU A 6 -1.15 16.99 -9.64
N VAL A 7 -0.39 16.11 -10.30
CA VAL A 7 -0.56 14.65 -10.19
C VAL A 7 -0.39 14.18 -8.75
N GLN A 8 0.66 14.61 -8.05
CA GLN A 8 0.90 14.27 -6.64
C GLN A 8 -0.31 14.66 -5.77
N ARG A 9 -0.80 15.90 -5.90
CA ARG A 9 -1.98 16.36 -5.14
C ARG A 9 -3.24 15.55 -5.42
N TYR A 10 -3.50 15.18 -6.67
CA TYR A 10 -4.66 14.37 -7.02
C TYR A 10 -4.55 12.95 -6.47
N VAL A 11 -3.37 12.34 -6.54
CA VAL A 11 -3.14 11.02 -5.97
C VAL A 11 -3.35 11.05 -4.46
N LEU A 12 -2.81 12.05 -3.76
CA LEU A 12 -3.03 12.17 -2.32
C LEU A 12 -4.50 12.33 -1.96
N LYS A 13 -5.25 13.18 -2.68
CA LYS A 13 -6.69 13.32 -2.47
C LYS A 13 -7.46 12.04 -2.75
N ALA A 14 -7.01 11.25 -3.72
CA ALA A 14 -7.60 9.94 -4.01
C ALA A 14 -7.26 8.94 -2.89
N MET A 15 -6.01 8.87 -2.46
CA MET A 15 -5.56 7.97 -1.41
C MET A 15 -6.20 8.29 -0.06
N GLU A 16 -6.42 9.57 0.27
CA GLU A 16 -7.16 9.95 1.49
C GLU A 16 -8.61 9.46 1.47
N ARG A 17 -9.20 9.21 0.30
CA ARG A 17 -10.53 8.61 0.16
C ARG A 17 -10.49 7.09 0.12
N ILE A 18 -9.44 6.51 -0.46
CA ILE A 18 -9.28 5.07 -0.65
C ILE A 18 -8.84 4.39 0.65
N ALA A 19 -7.78 4.93 1.28
CA ALA A 19 -7.15 4.39 2.46
C ALA A 19 -6.63 5.56 3.33
N PRO A 20 -7.53 6.26 4.04
CA PRO A 20 -7.15 7.38 4.88
C PRO A 20 -6.09 6.99 5.93
N LEU A 21 -5.01 7.76 6.04
CA LEU A 21 -3.86 7.38 6.90
C LEU A 21 -4.20 7.29 8.38
N ARG A 22 -5.30 7.92 8.85
CA ARG A 22 -5.82 7.75 10.22
C ARG A 22 -6.20 6.30 10.54
N LEU A 23 -6.41 5.47 9.52
CA LEU A 23 -6.72 4.05 9.68
C LEU A 23 -5.47 3.18 9.79
N ALA A 24 -4.27 3.73 9.71
CA ALA A 24 -3.06 2.96 9.95
C ALA A 24 -2.92 2.55 11.43
N GLU A 25 -2.09 1.55 11.68
CA GLU A 25 -1.74 1.15 13.04
C GLU A 25 -0.93 2.22 13.76
N LYS A 26 -1.05 2.28 15.09
CA LYS A 26 -0.37 3.31 15.91
C LYS A 26 1.15 3.22 15.83
N TRP A 27 1.69 2.03 15.57
CA TRP A 27 3.13 1.80 15.39
C TRP A 27 3.62 2.11 13.97
N ASP A 28 2.71 2.25 13.02
CA ASP A 28 3.02 2.43 11.62
C ASP A 28 3.20 3.92 11.30
N ASN A 29 4.26 4.25 10.58
CA ASN A 29 4.66 5.63 10.32
C ASN A 29 4.31 6.12 8.91
N VAL A 30 3.23 5.58 8.34
CA VAL A 30 2.71 5.94 7.02
C VAL A 30 2.58 7.46 6.86
N GLY A 31 3.03 7.97 5.70
CA GLY A 31 2.94 9.38 5.37
C GLY A 31 3.65 10.37 6.30
N ARG A 32 4.42 9.93 7.32
CA ARG A 32 5.26 10.82 8.16
C ARG A 32 6.72 10.87 7.70
N PHE A 33 7.23 9.78 7.12
CA PHE A 33 8.62 9.66 6.68
C PHE A 33 8.77 9.30 5.19
N ASP A 34 7.70 9.38 4.40
CA ASP A 34 7.85 9.23 2.95
C ASP A 34 8.53 10.50 2.36
N ILE A 35 9.39 10.29 1.35
CA ILE A 35 10.18 11.39 0.75
C ILE A 35 9.26 12.46 0.18
N PHE A 36 9.43 13.69 0.67
CA PHE A 36 8.69 14.89 0.27
C PHE A 36 7.17 14.81 0.44
N MET A 37 6.65 13.84 1.19
CA MET A 37 5.21 13.67 1.38
C MET A 37 4.89 13.53 2.86
N GLN A 38 4.61 14.66 3.52
CA GLN A 38 3.78 14.62 4.73
C GLN A 38 2.33 14.78 4.31
N CYS A 39 1.53 13.73 4.53
CA CYS A 39 0.09 13.83 4.48
C CYS A 39 -0.46 13.98 5.90
N VAL A 40 -0.75 15.25 6.21
CA VAL A 40 -1.81 15.72 7.11
C VAL A 40 -1.66 15.40 8.60
N ALA A 41 -0.90 16.25 9.30
CA ALA A 41 -1.25 16.68 10.64
C ALA A 41 -1.05 18.21 10.74
N GLN A 42 -2.14 18.96 10.52
CA GLN A 42 -2.41 20.30 11.06
C GLN A 42 -1.41 21.46 10.79
N THR A 43 -0.42 21.30 9.90
CA THR A 43 0.47 22.42 9.55
C THR A 43 0.80 22.44 8.04
N PRO A 44 0.57 23.57 7.35
CA PRO A 44 0.87 23.73 5.93
C PRO A 44 2.33 24.16 5.78
N THR A 45 3.25 23.20 5.82
CA THR A 45 4.63 23.43 5.39
C THR A 45 4.89 22.52 4.20
N ALA A 46 5.22 23.15 3.08
CA ALA A 46 5.40 22.57 1.74
C ALA A 46 5.90 21.12 1.71
N THR A 47 5.03 20.22 1.22
CA THR A 47 5.26 18.78 1.01
C THR A 47 5.19 18.45 -0.47
N GLU A 48 5.98 19.20 -1.24
CA GLU A 48 6.22 18.92 -2.63
C GLU A 48 7.73 18.85 -2.79
N SER A 49 8.21 18.04 -3.73
CA SER A 49 9.64 18.05 -4.00
C SER A 49 10.07 19.46 -4.40
N PRO A 50 11.16 20.01 -3.83
CA PRO A 50 11.72 21.28 -4.28
C PRO A 50 12.27 21.18 -5.71
N VAL A 51 12.47 19.96 -6.21
CA VAL A 51 12.93 19.68 -7.57
C VAL A 51 11.72 19.42 -8.45
N LEU A 52 11.46 20.34 -9.40
CA LEU A 52 10.40 20.17 -10.39
C LEU A 52 10.82 19.16 -11.45
N ARG A 53 9.89 18.28 -11.84
CA ARG A 53 10.01 17.40 -13.02
C ARG A 53 9.01 17.87 -14.09
N PRO A 54 9.42 18.73 -15.04
CA PRO A 54 8.54 19.17 -16.12
C PRO A 54 8.04 17.95 -16.90
N ASN A 55 6.74 17.91 -17.20
CA ASN A 55 6.08 16.84 -17.96
C ASN A 55 6.03 15.45 -17.28
N ALA A 56 6.46 15.31 -16.02
CA ALA A 56 6.21 14.07 -15.27
C ALA A 56 4.72 14.01 -14.87
N ASN A 57 4.03 12.98 -15.35
CA ASN A 57 2.59 12.80 -15.19
C ASN A 57 2.17 11.35 -14.88
N ARG A 58 3.12 10.47 -14.57
CA ARG A 58 2.87 9.07 -14.22
C ARG A 58 3.08 8.81 -12.75
N VAL A 59 2.34 7.82 -12.26
CA VAL A 59 2.46 7.26 -10.91
C VAL A 59 2.94 5.82 -11.06
N LEU A 60 4.03 5.48 -10.40
CA LEU A 60 4.52 4.11 -10.34
C LEU A 60 3.90 3.42 -9.11
N LEU A 61 3.28 2.26 -9.29
CA LEU A 61 2.75 1.44 -8.19
C LEU A 61 3.69 0.28 -7.93
N THR A 62 4.02 0.02 -6.67
CA THR A 62 4.88 -1.10 -6.27
C THR A 62 4.51 -1.63 -4.90
N ILE A 63 4.97 -2.85 -4.59
CA ILE A 63 4.96 -3.35 -3.20
C ILE A 63 6.17 -2.77 -2.45
N ASP A 64 7.37 -2.96 -3.01
CA ASP A 64 8.65 -2.55 -2.41
C ASP A 64 9.44 -1.63 -3.33
N LEU A 65 10.15 -0.67 -2.75
CA LEU A 65 11.12 0.17 -3.46
C LEU A 65 12.48 -0.54 -3.55
N THR A 66 12.58 -1.57 -4.39
CA THR A 66 13.85 -2.26 -4.65
C THR A 66 14.77 -1.44 -5.56
N SER A 67 16.04 -1.83 -5.68
CA SER A 67 16.98 -1.19 -6.62
C SER A 67 16.51 -1.22 -8.08
N ALA A 68 15.74 -2.24 -8.50
CA ALA A 68 15.18 -2.32 -9.84
C ALA A 68 14.04 -1.30 -10.02
N VAL A 69 13.10 -1.28 -9.07
CA VAL A 69 11.98 -0.32 -9.03
C VAL A 69 12.48 1.11 -8.94
N LEU A 70 13.59 1.36 -8.23
CA LEU A 70 14.25 2.66 -8.22
C LEU A 70 14.64 3.12 -9.62
N GLN A 71 15.17 2.24 -10.48
CA GLN A 71 15.55 2.64 -11.84
C GLN A 71 14.31 3.01 -12.67
N GLU A 72 13.22 2.26 -12.52
CA GLU A 72 11.93 2.58 -13.15
C GLU A 72 11.37 3.92 -12.62
N ALA A 73 11.44 4.14 -11.31
CA ALA A 73 10.97 5.37 -10.67
C ALA A 73 11.72 6.62 -11.13
N LEU A 74 12.97 6.48 -11.60
CA LEU A 74 13.78 7.58 -12.09
C LEU A 74 13.48 7.97 -13.54
N GLU A 75 12.63 7.22 -14.26
CA GLU A 75 12.19 7.58 -15.61
C GLU A 75 11.60 9.00 -15.64
N PRO A 76 11.93 9.83 -16.65
CA PRO A 76 11.51 11.24 -16.70
C PRO A 76 10.00 11.49 -16.52
N SER A 77 9.15 10.54 -16.93
CA SER A 77 7.70 10.65 -16.83
C SER A 77 7.12 10.37 -15.44
N VAL A 78 7.86 9.73 -14.54
CA VAL A 78 7.37 9.37 -13.19
C VAL A 78 7.45 10.59 -12.27
N ALA A 79 6.33 10.90 -11.63
CA ALA A 79 6.19 12.02 -10.69
C ALA A 79 6.09 11.55 -9.22
N LEU A 80 5.59 10.33 -9.01
CA LEU A 80 5.29 9.78 -7.70
C LEU A 80 5.40 8.25 -7.74
N VAL A 81 5.95 7.66 -6.69
CA VAL A 81 5.84 6.23 -6.40
C VAL A 81 4.81 6.05 -5.30
N VAL A 82 3.86 5.14 -5.49
CA VAL A 82 3.02 4.61 -4.42
C VAL A 82 3.52 3.20 -4.10
N SER A 83 4.18 3.04 -2.96
CA SER A 83 4.67 1.76 -2.47
C SER A 83 3.72 1.21 -1.40
N TYR A 84 3.47 -0.09 -1.36
CA TYR A 84 2.71 -0.67 -0.26
C TYR A 84 3.47 -0.53 1.06
N HIS A 85 4.74 -0.96 1.11
CA HIS A 85 5.56 -0.85 2.31
C HIS A 85 6.19 0.55 2.46
N PRO A 86 6.21 1.13 3.69
CA PRO A 86 6.90 2.37 3.95
C PRO A 86 8.39 2.24 3.66
N THR A 87 8.91 3.11 2.78
CA THR A 87 10.33 3.08 2.41
C THR A 87 11.22 3.45 3.61
N ILE A 88 10.78 4.38 4.45
CA ILE A 88 11.43 4.70 5.73
C ILE A 88 10.63 4.08 6.87
N PHE A 89 10.88 2.80 7.15
CA PHE A 89 10.17 2.07 8.21
C PHE A 89 10.71 2.36 9.62
N LYS A 90 12.01 2.69 9.72
CA LYS A 90 12.69 3.06 10.97
C LYS A 90 13.37 4.41 10.81
N PRO A 91 13.51 5.20 11.90
CA PRO A 91 14.28 6.43 11.86
C PRO A 91 15.69 6.21 11.31
N LEU A 92 16.09 7.04 10.35
CA LEU A 92 17.42 6.99 9.77
C LEU A 92 18.37 7.87 10.60
N PRO A 93 19.47 7.34 11.13
CA PRO A 93 20.43 8.14 11.90
C PRO A 93 21.28 9.06 11.00
N SER A 94 21.32 8.79 9.68
CA SER A 94 22.03 9.59 8.68
C SER A 94 21.45 9.35 7.29
N LEU A 95 21.83 10.20 6.33
CA LEU A 95 21.54 10.04 4.89
C LEU A 95 22.84 10.11 4.11
N THR A 96 23.29 8.96 3.60
CA THR A 96 24.56 8.79 2.89
C THR A 96 24.37 7.97 1.62
N LEU A 97 25.34 8.02 0.70
CA LEU A 97 25.35 7.17 -0.49
C LEU A 97 25.92 5.77 -0.25
N SER A 98 26.47 5.52 0.94
CA SER A 98 27.10 4.24 1.30
C SER A 98 26.09 3.17 1.68
N ASP A 99 24.94 3.57 2.20
CA ASP A 99 23.81 2.68 2.48
C ASP A 99 22.83 2.64 1.30
N SER A 100 22.38 1.44 0.94
CA SER A 100 21.55 1.24 -0.26
C SER A 100 20.18 1.92 -0.18
N LEU A 101 19.54 1.91 0.99
CA LEU A 101 18.25 2.56 1.20
C LEU A 101 18.44 4.08 1.15
N GLN A 102 19.39 4.61 1.92
CA GLN A 102 19.68 6.04 1.95
C GLN A 102 20.08 6.57 0.56
N ALA A 103 20.90 5.84 -0.19
CA ALA A 103 21.26 6.18 -1.56
C ALA A 103 20.03 6.23 -2.48
N SER A 104 19.10 5.27 -2.34
CA SER A 104 17.85 5.26 -3.09
C SER A 104 16.99 6.49 -2.77
N LEU A 105 16.86 6.81 -1.48
CA LEU A 105 16.14 7.99 -1.02
C LEU A 105 16.76 9.29 -1.58
N LEU A 106 18.08 9.43 -1.49
CA LEU A 106 18.81 10.60 -2.01
C LEU A 106 18.65 10.73 -3.54
N ARG A 107 18.68 9.62 -4.28
CA ARG A 107 18.50 9.62 -5.74
C ARG A 107 17.08 10.05 -6.13
N LEU A 108 16.05 9.51 -5.48
CA LEU A 108 14.66 9.93 -5.71
C LEU A 108 14.47 11.41 -5.36
N ALA A 109 15.04 11.84 -4.23
CA ALA A 109 14.92 13.21 -3.78
C ALA A 109 15.60 14.20 -4.76
N ALA A 110 16.82 13.91 -5.18
CA ALA A 110 17.55 14.68 -6.18
C ALA A 110 16.84 14.71 -7.55
N ALA A 111 16.11 13.64 -7.88
CA ALA A 111 15.35 13.54 -9.10
C ALA A 111 13.99 14.24 -9.02
N GLY A 112 13.50 14.58 -7.83
CA GLY A 112 12.17 15.17 -7.64
C GLY A 112 11.01 14.18 -7.70
N VAL A 113 11.28 12.92 -7.34
CA VAL A 113 10.29 11.84 -7.28
C VAL A 113 9.88 11.64 -5.83
N SER A 114 8.60 11.88 -5.56
CA SER A 114 8.01 11.63 -4.24
C SER A 114 7.67 10.15 -4.05
N VAL A 115 7.56 9.71 -2.80
CA VAL A 115 7.05 8.36 -2.44
C VAL A 115 5.83 8.53 -1.53
N TYR A 116 4.87 7.61 -1.58
CA TYR A 116 3.72 7.58 -0.68
C TYR A 116 3.39 6.13 -0.33
N SER A 117 3.22 5.82 0.95
CA SER A 117 2.96 4.46 1.41
C SER A 117 1.75 4.39 2.35
N PRO A 118 0.63 3.77 1.95
CA PRO A 118 -0.56 3.65 2.81
C PRO A 118 -0.49 2.45 3.77
N HIS A 119 0.27 1.40 3.45
CA HIS A 119 0.53 0.21 4.28
C HIS A 119 -0.69 -0.26 5.09
N THR A 120 -0.62 -0.24 6.43
CA THR A 120 -1.69 -0.73 7.29
C THR A 120 -3.00 0.05 7.20
N ALA A 121 -3.01 1.28 6.66
CA ALA A 121 -4.25 1.99 6.36
C ALA A 121 -5.03 1.28 5.22
N LEU A 122 -4.30 0.79 4.22
CA LEU A 122 -4.87 0.05 3.09
C LEU A 122 -5.29 -1.37 3.50
N ASP A 123 -4.63 -1.94 4.51
CA ASP A 123 -5.06 -3.22 5.11
C ASP A 123 -6.33 -3.05 5.94
N SER A 124 -6.43 -1.93 6.66
CA SER A 124 -7.50 -1.68 7.63
C SER A 124 -8.82 -1.31 6.97
N VAL A 125 -8.78 -0.44 5.95
CA VAL A 125 -9.99 0.13 5.33
C VAL A 125 -10.92 -0.93 4.75
N HIS A 126 -12.24 -0.68 4.86
CA HIS A 126 -13.22 -1.50 4.13
C HIS A 126 -13.01 -1.40 2.61
N GLY A 127 -13.06 -2.55 1.93
CA GLY A 127 -12.72 -2.67 0.51
C GLY A 127 -11.21 -2.70 0.22
N GLY A 128 -10.36 -2.70 1.27
CA GLY A 128 -8.91 -2.75 1.17
C GLY A 128 -8.33 -4.14 0.90
N ILE A 129 -7.04 -4.33 1.19
CA ILE A 129 -6.30 -5.56 0.87
C ILE A 129 -6.91 -6.77 1.57
N ASN A 130 -7.30 -6.66 2.84
CA ASN A 130 -7.85 -7.79 3.59
C ASN A 130 -9.26 -8.17 3.13
N ASP A 131 -10.05 -7.22 2.64
CA ASP A 131 -11.35 -7.55 2.02
C ASP A 131 -11.18 -8.20 0.64
N TRP A 132 -10.17 -7.76 -0.14
CA TRP A 132 -9.81 -8.43 -1.38
C TRP A 132 -9.34 -9.86 -1.13
N LEU A 133 -8.43 -10.08 -0.17
CA LEU A 133 -7.96 -11.39 0.24
C LEU A 133 -9.10 -12.27 0.77
N ALA A 134 -10.04 -11.70 1.54
CA ALA A 134 -11.17 -12.44 2.09
C ALA A 134 -12.03 -13.12 1.01
N ARG A 135 -12.06 -12.57 -0.22
CA ARG A 135 -12.78 -13.18 -1.36
C ARG A 135 -12.24 -14.55 -1.74
N CYS A 136 -11.00 -14.89 -1.39
CA CYS A 136 -10.43 -16.20 -1.68
C CYS A 136 -11.13 -17.35 -0.95
N ALA A 137 -11.86 -17.08 0.14
CA ALA A 137 -12.62 -18.10 0.85
C ALA A 137 -13.96 -18.43 0.17
N GLY A 138 -14.49 -17.49 -0.63
CA GLY A 138 -15.68 -17.69 -1.46
C GLY A 138 -15.44 -18.68 -2.60
N ASN A 139 -16.50 -19.13 -3.26
CA ASN A 139 -16.38 -20.00 -4.43
C ASN A 139 -15.90 -19.17 -5.64
N PRO A 140 -14.72 -19.47 -6.20
CA PRO A 140 -14.15 -18.69 -7.30
C PRO A 140 -14.88 -18.84 -8.64
N GLU A 141 -15.93 -19.67 -8.74
CA GLU A 141 -16.76 -19.83 -9.95
C GLU A 141 -18.09 -19.08 -9.89
N ASP A 142 -18.41 -18.50 -8.74
CA ASP A 142 -19.68 -17.82 -8.51
C ASP A 142 -19.48 -16.61 -7.59
N ASP A 143 -19.48 -15.43 -8.20
CA ASP A 143 -19.33 -14.13 -7.53
C ASP A 143 -20.46 -13.87 -6.50
N SER A 144 -21.55 -14.67 -6.50
CA SER A 144 -22.62 -14.60 -5.51
C SER A 144 -22.31 -15.32 -4.19
N THR A 145 -21.22 -16.11 -4.11
CA THR A 145 -20.86 -16.90 -2.92
C THR A 145 -20.12 -16.14 -1.81
N LEU A 146 -19.95 -14.81 -1.96
CA LEU A 146 -19.84 -13.94 -0.79
C LEU A 146 -21.02 -14.13 0.17
N GLY A 147 -22.18 -14.59 -0.32
CA GLY A 147 -23.33 -14.99 0.49
C GLY A 147 -23.12 -16.22 1.38
N SER A 148 -22.04 -17.00 1.21
CA SER A 148 -21.74 -18.21 2.00
C SER A 148 -20.62 -18.02 3.03
N VAL A 149 -20.06 -16.81 3.14
CA VAL A 149 -18.98 -16.48 4.08
C VAL A 149 -19.33 -15.24 4.88
N ASN A 150 -19.46 -15.41 6.19
CA ASN A 150 -19.62 -14.28 7.09
C ASN A 150 -18.24 -13.68 7.36
N VAL A 151 -18.06 -12.41 7.00
CA VAL A 151 -16.82 -11.66 7.24
C VAL A 151 -17.06 -10.69 8.39
N SER A 152 -16.25 -10.80 9.44
CA SER A 152 -16.20 -9.84 10.54
C SER A 152 -14.80 -9.27 10.70
N LEU A 153 -14.66 -8.18 11.44
CA LEU A 153 -13.36 -7.61 11.74
C LEU A 153 -12.61 -8.50 12.73
N LEU A 154 -11.33 -8.73 12.44
CA LEU A 154 -10.38 -9.30 13.40
C LEU A 154 -9.63 -8.13 14.08
N GLY A 155 -9.88 -7.92 15.37
CA GLY A 155 -9.30 -6.81 16.15
C GLY A 155 -10.28 -5.67 16.42
N GLU A 156 -9.74 -4.54 16.92
CA GLU A 156 -10.55 -3.36 17.24
C GLU A 156 -11.00 -2.62 15.97
N PRO A 157 -12.29 -2.28 15.83
CA PRO A 157 -12.78 -1.43 14.76
C PRO A 157 -12.16 -0.02 14.83
N LYS A 158 -11.85 0.55 13.66
CA LYS A 158 -11.41 1.94 13.50
C LYS A 158 -12.59 2.78 13.04
N GLY A 159 -13.56 2.93 13.95
CA GLY A 159 -14.87 3.52 13.63
C GLY A 159 -15.71 2.60 12.74
N ASP A 160 -16.42 3.20 11.79
CA ASP A 160 -17.21 2.56 10.74
C ASP A 160 -16.43 2.41 9.41
N GLU A 161 -15.13 2.73 9.42
CA GLU A 161 -14.30 2.79 8.22
C GLU A 161 -13.44 1.53 7.98
N GLY A 162 -13.23 0.70 8.99
CA GLY A 162 -12.44 -0.53 8.85
C GLY A 162 -11.89 -1.13 10.15
N GLY A 163 -10.89 -2.01 10.02
CA GLY A 163 -10.15 -2.68 11.10
C GLY A 163 -9.05 -3.58 10.54
N LEU A 164 -8.02 -3.92 11.32
CA LEU A 164 -6.77 -4.49 10.79
C LEU A 164 -6.97 -5.78 10.01
N GLY A 165 -7.75 -6.74 10.52
CA GLY A 165 -7.91 -8.05 9.88
C GLY A 165 -9.35 -8.40 9.53
N ARG A 166 -9.52 -9.55 8.88
CA ARG A 166 -10.83 -10.15 8.57
C ARG A 166 -10.88 -11.56 9.13
N LEU A 167 -11.91 -11.85 9.91
CA LEU A 167 -12.26 -13.20 10.34
C LEU A 167 -13.36 -13.72 9.43
N LEU A 168 -13.12 -14.88 8.83
CA LEU A 168 -14.03 -15.49 7.89
C LEU A 168 -14.64 -16.75 8.50
N THR A 169 -15.97 -16.79 8.56
CA THR A 169 -16.72 -17.98 8.99
C THR A 169 -17.49 -18.52 7.79
N LEU A 170 -17.11 -19.71 7.33
CA LEU A 170 -17.81 -20.42 6.27
C LEU A 170 -19.15 -20.97 6.79
N GLN A 171 -20.22 -20.82 6.01
CA GLN A 171 -21.51 -21.43 6.35
C GLN A 171 -21.44 -22.96 6.28
N ASP A 172 -20.82 -23.47 5.21
CA ASP A 172 -20.55 -24.90 5.03
C ASP A 172 -19.06 -25.19 5.24
N PRO A 173 -18.70 -26.14 6.12
CA PRO A 173 -17.32 -26.54 6.31
C PRO A 173 -16.71 -27.10 5.01
N ILE A 174 -15.49 -26.68 4.70
CA ILE A 174 -14.68 -27.23 3.59
C ILE A 174 -13.38 -27.83 4.13
N SER A 175 -12.76 -28.71 3.35
CA SER A 175 -11.43 -29.21 3.70
C SER A 175 -10.37 -28.12 3.54
N ILE A 176 -9.24 -28.29 4.24
CA ILE A 176 -8.09 -27.40 4.10
C ILE A 176 -7.55 -27.43 2.67
N GLU A 177 -7.57 -28.60 2.01
CA GLU A 177 -7.14 -28.77 0.63
C GLU A 177 -7.96 -27.91 -0.33
N GLU A 178 -9.28 -27.87 -0.14
CA GLU A 178 -10.21 -27.05 -0.92
C GLU A 178 -9.93 -25.55 -0.69
N LEU A 179 -9.82 -25.12 0.57
CA LEU A 179 -9.49 -23.72 0.90
C LEU A 179 -8.16 -23.28 0.27
N VAL A 180 -7.12 -24.13 0.37
CA VAL A 180 -5.82 -23.87 -0.25
C VAL A 180 -5.94 -23.81 -1.78
N GLY A 181 -6.80 -24.63 -2.38
CA GLY A 181 -7.13 -24.57 -3.81
C GLY A 181 -7.73 -23.21 -4.21
N ARG A 182 -8.70 -22.71 -3.44
CA ARG A 182 -9.33 -21.40 -3.68
C ARG A 182 -8.35 -20.24 -3.51
N ILE A 183 -7.53 -20.26 -2.46
CA ILE A 183 -6.45 -19.27 -2.24
C ILE A 183 -5.51 -19.24 -3.44
N LYS A 184 -5.03 -20.40 -3.91
CA LYS A 184 -4.13 -20.47 -5.07
C LYS A 184 -4.77 -19.94 -6.35
N LYS A 185 -6.03 -20.27 -6.60
CA LYS A 185 -6.78 -19.79 -7.76
C LYS A 185 -6.96 -18.27 -7.70
N HIS A 186 -7.33 -17.74 -6.54
CA HIS A 186 -7.49 -16.30 -6.31
C HIS A 186 -6.18 -15.52 -6.49
N LEU A 187 -5.09 -16.01 -5.88
CA LEU A 187 -3.76 -15.40 -5.94
C LEU A 187 -2.98 -15.75 -7.22
N ARG A 188 -3.54 -16.58 -8.11
CA ARG A 188 -2.90 -17.08 -9.34
C ARG A 188 -1.51 -17.70 -9.10
N LEU A 189 -1.36 -18.45 -8.01
CA LEU A 189 -0.08 -19.03 -7.62
C LEU A 189 0.21 -20.35 -8.35
N PRO A 190 1.34 -20.48 -9.07
CA PRO A 190 1.64 -21.67 -9.88
C PRO A 190 2.12 -22.89 -9.09
N TYR A 191 2.55 -22.73 -7.82
CA TYR A 191 3.09 -23.85 -7.02
C TYR A 191 2.50 -23.93 -5.61
N GLY A 192 2.15 -25.15 -5.21
CA GLY A 192 1.66 -25.47 -3.89
C GLY A 192 2.75 -25.68 -2.86
N LYS A 193 3.39 -24.61 -2.39
CA LYS A 193 3.90 -24.67 -1.02
C LYS A 193 2.71 -24.50 -0.09
N ARG A 194 2.67 -25.26 1.01
CA ARG A 194 1.87 -24.90 2.19
C ARG A 194 2.43 -23.55 2.65
N ALA A 195 1.96 -22.46 2.05
CA ALA A 195 2.10 -21.17 2.66
C ALA A 195 1.28 -21.30 3.94
N TYR A 196 1.95 -21.24 5.09
CA TYR A 196 1.28 -20.81 6.29
C TYR A 196 0.83 -19.40 5.98
N LEU A 197 -0.38 -19.29 5.43
CA LEU A 197 -1.08 -18.03 5.30
C LEU A 197 -1.46 -17.69 6.74
N ILE A 198 -0.51 -17.10 7.46
CA ILE A 198 -0.82 -16.41 8.69
C ILE A 198 -1.49 -15.13 8.21
N LEU A 199 -2.81 -15.20 8.05
CA LEU A 199 -3.69 -14.04 8.00
C LEU A 199 -3.72 -13.38 9.39
#